data_AF-A0A7C5G4X4-F1
#
_entry.id   AF-A0A7C5G4X4-F1
#
_cell.length_a   1.000
_cell.length_b   1.000
_cell.length_c   1.000
_cell.angle_alpha   90.00
_cell.angle_beta   90.00
_cell.angle_gamma   90.00
#
_symmetry.space_group_name_H-M   'P 1'
#
loop_
_entity.id
_entity.type
_entity.pdbx_description
1 polymer ?
#
loop_
_entity_poly.entity_id
_entity_poly.type
_entity_poly.pdbx_seq_one_letter_code
_entity_poly.pdbx_strand_id
1 'polypeptide(L)'
;MLSLLRPIIGDAATGEDARRLIDHWCLDRKLRESYHSAGLPADESYRIVELFKLLIARTRPRSAEVLKRGPLTRALAAELLTANDIRSYLGVNLYNGIQWFLKERLDETILFGSLIAAIEGDEAFQEAIPSVASPGKKMGKGNPKVETSTHPSHSVTPHPSKINLPRWFQRLETIAQGVEKFREAENASGYRLAQFLEFLEVGQDREEKSGKVR
;
A
#
# COMPACT_ATOMS: atom_id res chain seq x y z
N MET A 1 7.59 3.80 -3.50
CA MET A 1 7.53 4.81 -4.58
C MET A 1 7.11 6.16 -4.03
N LEU A 2 6.08 6.21 -3.17
CA LEU A 2 5.78 7.37 -2.35
C LEU A 2 6.92 7.67 -1.37
N SER A 3 7.54 6.63 -0.79
CA SER A 3 8.79 6.71 -0.03
C SER A 3 9.95 7.42 -0.75
N LEU A 4 10.03 7.32 -2.08
CA LEU A 4 11.05 7.99 -2.89
C LEU A 4 10.70 9.46 -3.15
N LEU A 5 9.41 9.78 -3.20
CA LEU A 5 8.91 11.12 -3.48
C LEU A 5 8.77 11.95 -2.20
N ARG A 6 8.50 11.34 -1.04
CA ARG A 6 8.34 12.00 0.28
C ARG A 6 9.42 13.04 0.61
N PRO A 7 10.73 12.79 0.36
CA PRO A 7 11.76 13.81 0.59
C PRO A 7 11.59 15.09 -0.23
N ILE A 8 10.86 15.02 -1.36
CA ILE A 8 10.60 16.14 -2.27
C ILE A 8 9.28 16.83 -1.94
N ILE A 9 8.24 16.08 -1.53
CA ILE A 9 6.87 16.60 -1.27
C ILE A 9 6.57 16.89 0.19
N GLY A 10 7.43 16.46 1.12
CA GLY A 10 7.26 16.62 2.56
C GLY A 10 6.61 15.40 3.23
N ASP A 11 6.86 15.27 4.54
CA ASP A 11 6.50 14.09 5.33
C ASP A 11 4.98 13.86 5.48
N ALA A 12 4.18 14.94 5.33
CA ALA A 12 2.72 14.88 5.39
C ALA A 12 2.06 14.52 4.06
N ALA A 13 2.83 14.35 2.99
CA ALA A 13 2.28 14.12 1.67
C ALA A 13 1.63 12.75 1.53
N THR A 14 0.51 12.73 0.82
CA THR A 14 -0.29 11.53 0.56
C THR A 14 0.02 10.95 -0.80
N GLY A 15 -0.48 9.75 -1.07
CA GLY A 15 -0.39 9.14 -2.40
C GLY A 15 -1.08 9.94 -3.48
N GLU A 16 -2.11 10.70 -3.13
CA GLU A 16 -2.79 11.58 -4.07
C GLU A 16 -1.86 12.74 -4.50
N ASP A 17 -1.02 13.25 -3.59
CA ASP A 17 -0.03 14.27 -3.93
C ASP A 17 1.07 13.70 -4.85
N ALA A 18 1.48 12.45 -4.62
CA ALA A 18 2.37 11.74 -5.52
C ALA A 18 1.76 11.53 -6.91
N ARG A 19 0.47 11.16 -6.99
CA ARG A 19 -0.26 11.06 -8.27
C ARG A 19 -0.32 12.40 -8.99
N ARG A 20 -0.64 13.49 -8.29
CA ARG A 20 -0.66 14.85 -8.86
C ARG A 20 0.69 15.25 -9.43
N LEU A 21 1.79 14.90 -8.77
CA LEU A 21 3.13 15.15 -9.30
C LEU A 21 3.43 14.35 -10.57
N ILE A 22 3.05 13.06 -10.59
CA ILE A 22 3.20 12.22 -11.79
C ILE A 22 2.49 12.88 -12.98
N ASP A 23 1.28 13.40 -12.77
CA ASP A 23 0.51 14.10 -13.80
C ASP A 23 1.15 15.44 -14.17
N HIS A 24 1.53 16.24 -13.17
CA HIS A 24 2.11 17.57 -13.37
C HIS A 24 3.42 17.54 -14.17
N TRP A 25 4.28 16.55 -13.91
CA TRP A 25 5.53 16.36 -14.64
C TRP A 25 5.41 15.43 -15.85
N CYS A 26 4.20 14.95 -16.16
CA CYS A 26 3.94 14.00 -17.24
C CYS A 26 4.86 12.76 -17.16
N LEU A 27 5.16 12.29 -15.95
CA LEU A 27 6.00 11.10 -15.75
C LEU A 27 5.32 9.84 -16.29
N ASP A 28 4.00 9.81 -16.25
CA ASP A 28 3.19 8.75 -16.83
C ASP A 28 3.47 8.58 -18.34
N ARG A 29 3.60 9.68 -19.07
CA ARG A 29 3.98 9.68 -20.48
C ARG A 29 5.39 9.13 -20.68
N LYS A 30 6.35 9.52 -19.85
CA LYS A 30 7.73 9.02 -19.93
C LYS A 30 7.86 7.54 -19.61
N LEU A 31 7.07 7.04 -18.65
CA LEU A 31 6.98 5.62 -18.35
C LEU A 31 6.41 4.84 -19.54
N ARG A 32 5.32 5.33 -20.16
CA ARG A 32 4.77 4.71 -21.38
C ARG A 32 5.75 4.70 -22.54
N GLU A 33 6.43 5.82 -22.81
CA GLU A 33 7.48 5.91 -23.85
C GLU A 33 8.61 4.90 -23.58
N SER A 34 9.00 4.72 -22.31
CA SER A 34 10.03 3.76 -21.90
C SER A 34 9.58 2.31 -22.10
N TYR A 35 8.35 1.96 -21.69
CA TYR A 35 7.78 0.64 -21.89
C TYR A 35 7.63 0.31 -23.38
N HIS A 36 7.15 1.27 -24.17
CA HIS A 36 7.04 1.10 -25.61
C HIS A 36 8.40 0.87 -26.26
N SER A 37 9.43 1.64 -25.85
CA SER A 37 10.81 1.46 -26.32
C SER A 37 11.41 0.10 -25.92
N ALA A 38 10.91 -0.51 -24.85
CA ALA A 38 11.27 -1.85 -24.42
C ALA A 38 10.46 -2.96 -25.13
N GLY A 39 9.57 -2.62 -26.07
CA GLY A 39 8.79 -3.56 -26.87
C GLY A 39 7.39 -3.86 -26.33
N LEU A 40 6.93 -3.14 -25.29
CA LEU A 40 5.59 -3.34 -24.74
C LEU A 40 4.52 -2.72 -25.66
N PRO A 41 3.40 -3.41 -25.91
CA PRO A 41 2.26 -2.84 -26.62
C PRO A 41 1.76 -1.54 -25.97
N ALA A 42 1.26 -0.63 -26.81
CA ALA A 42 0.85 0.70 -26.33
C ALA A 42 -0.29 0.60 -25.31
N ASP A 43 -1.35 -0.16 -25.63
CA ASP A 43 -2.48 -0.44 -24.75
C ASP A 43 -2.07 -1.03 -23.40
N GLU A 44 -1.13 -1.97 -23.40
CA GLU A 44 -0.59 -2.55 -22.18
C GLU A 44 0.21 -1.54 -21.35
N SER A 45 1.02 -0.69 -21.99
CA SER A 45 1.75 0.37 -21.30
C SER A 45 0.81 1.39 -20.63
N TYR A 46 -0.28 1.78 -21.30
CA TYR A 46 -1.31 2.67 -20.72
C TYR A 46 -1.93 2.05 -19.49
N ARG A 47 -2.32 0.79 -19.62
CA ARG A 47 -2.99 0.01 -18.58
C ARG A 47 -2.16 -0.15 -17.32
N ILE A 48 -0.90 -0.55 -17.48
CA ILE A 48 0.04 -0.73 -16.36
C ILE A 48 0.31 0.61 -15.67
N VAL A 49 0.58 1.67 -16.44
CA VAL A 49 0.86 3.00 -15.88
C VAL A 49 -0.36 3.55 -15.15
N GLU A 50 -1.57 3.34 -15.66
CA GLU A 50 -2.79 3.74 -14.96
C GLU A 50 -2.97 2.97 -13.65
N LEU A 51 -2.75 1.66 -13.64
CA LEU A 51 -2.78 0.86 -12.41
C LEU A 51 -1.77 1.37 -11.38
N PHE A 52 -0.54 1.69 -11.80
CA PHE A 52 0.46 2.27 -10.91
C PHE A 52 -0.02 3.56 -10.27
N LYS A 53 -0.58 4.48 -11.06
CA LYS A 53 -1.14 5.74 -10.54
C LYS A 53 -2.26 5.49 -9.53
N LEU A 54 -3.15 4.56 -9.86
CA LEU A 54 -4.24 4.17 -8.98
C LEU A 54 -3.71 3.62 -7.65
N LEU A 55 -2.76 2.70 -7.69
CA LEU A 55 -2.18 2.10 -6.48
C LEU A 55 -1.40 3.12 -5.64
N ILE A 56 -0.60 3.98 -6.28
CA ILE A 56 0.14 5.04 -5.60
C ILE A 56 -0.82 5.99 -4.89
N ALA A 57 -1.92 6.39 -5.51
CA ALA A 57 -2.93 7.25 -4.86
C ALA A 57 -3.46 6.68 -3.53
N ARG A 58 -3.44 5.35 -3.34
CA ARG A 58 -3.88 4.68 -2.11
C ARG A 58 -2.79 4.47 -1.08
N THR A 59 -1.55 4.78 -1.42
CA THR A 59 -0.47 4.75 -0.44
C THR A 59 -0.61 5.98 0.47
N ARG A 60 -1.01 5.74 1.72
CA ARG A 60 -1.17 6.77 2.75
C ARG A 60 -0.83 6.17 4.11
N PRO A 61 -0.34 6.97 5.07
CA PRO A 61 -0.28 6.55 6.46
C PRO A 61 -1.66 6.10 6.91
N ARG A 62 -1.80 4.86 7.37
CA ARG A 62 -3.06 4.34 7.91
C ARG A 62 -3.05 4.53 9.41
N SER A 63 -4.12 5.13 9.95
CA SER A 63 -4.24 5.29 11.39
C SER A 63 -4.37 3.93 12.08
N ALA A 64 -3.86 3.86 13.31
CA ALA A 64 -3.95 2.66 14.16
C ALA A 64 -5.38 2.13 14.30
N GLU A 65 -6.37 3.02 14.23
CA GLU A 65 -7.79 2.67 14.36
C GLU A 65 -8.33 1.91 13.15
N VAL A 66 -7.89 2.23 11.93
CA VAL A 66 -8.32 1.52 10.71
C VAL A 66 -7.77 0.09 10.72
N LEU A 67 -6.57 -0.11 11.26
CA LEU A 67 -5.96 -1.43 11.44
C LEU A 67 -6.65 -2.27 12.52
N LYS A 68 -7.43 -1.65 13.43
CA LYS A 68 -8.13 -2.31 14.54
C LYS A 68 -9.58 -2.68 14.23
N ARG A 69 -10.18 -2.15 13.15
CA ARG A 69 -11.62 -2.30 12.84
C ARG A 69 -11.99 -3.57 12.06
N GLY A 70 -11.03 -4.45 11.77
CA GLY A 70 -11.28 -5.72 11.08
C GLY A 70 -10.02 -6.28 10.41
N PRO A 71 -10.16 -7.36 9.62
CA PRO A 71 -9.05 -7.93 8.85
C PRO A 71 -8.40 -6.87 7.95
N LEU A 72 -7.08 -6.68 8.07
CA LEU A 72 -6.34 -5.72 7.25
C LEU A 72 -6.59 -5.93 5.75
N THR A 73 -6.62 -7.19 5.32
CA THR A 73 -6.91 -7.59 3.93
C THR A 73 -8.29 -7.13 3.48
N ARG A 74 -9.33 -7.29 4.31
CA ARG A 74 -10.67 -6.78 4.01
C ARG A 74 -10.69 -5.26 3.98
N ALA A 75 -10.08 -4.59 4.95
CA ALA A 75 -10.06 -3.12 4.99
C ALA A 75 -9.38 -2.55 3.73
N LEU A 76 -8.27 -3.16 3.29
CA LEU A 76 -7.60 -2.86 2.03
C LEU A 76 -8.50 -3.14 0.83
N ALA A 77 -9.11 -4.32 0.77
CA ALA A 77 -9.99 -4.72 -0.31
C ALA A 77 -11.19 -3.77 -0.44
N ALA A 78 -11.86 -3.46 0.66
CA ALA A 78 -13.01 -2.58 0.70
C ALA A 78 -12.64 -1.17 0.23
N GLU A 79 -11.51 -0.63 0.68
CA GLU A 79 -11.03 0.67 0.22
C GLU A 79 -10.72 0.68 -1.29
N LEU A 80 -10.07 -0.37 -1.80
CA LEU A 80 -9.78 -0.50 -3.22
C LEU A 80 -11.08 -0.64 -4.04
N LEU A 81 -12.02 -1.46 -3.58
CA LEU A 81 -13.22 -1.86 -4.32
C LEU A 81 -14.42 -0.91 -4.17
N THR A 82 -14.34 0.07 -3.27
CA THR A 82 -15.33 1.15 -3.14
C THR A 82 -14.94 2.39 -3.95
N ALA A 83 -13.66 2.54 -4.31
CA ALA A 83 -13.19 3.66 -5.11
C ALA A 83 -13.62 3.54 -6.58
N ASN A 84 -14.33 4.55 -7.12
CA ASN A 84 -14.90 4.50 -8.47
C ASN A 84 -13.88 4.29 -9.59
N ASP A 85 -12.70 4.90 -9.47
CA ASP A 85 -11.59 4.78 -10.42
C ASP A 85 -10.99 3.36 -10.43
N ILE A 86 -10.83 2.71 -9.27
CA ILE A 86 -10.40 1.30 -9.22
C ILE A 86 -11.51 0.36 -9.67
N ARG A 87 -12.77 0.60 -9.31
CA ARG A 87 -13.89 -0.19 -9.81
C ARG A 87 -13.96 -0.16 -11.34
N SER A 88 -13.68 0.99 -11.92
CA SER A 88 -13.58 1.16 -13.38
C SER A 88 -12.42 0.36 -13.94
N TYR A 89 -11.23 0.42 -13.33
CA TYR A 89 -10.06 -0.37 -13.75
C TYR A 89 -10.29 -1.88 -13.67
N LEU A 90 -10.92 -2.34 -12.60
CA LEU A 90 -11.26 -3.75 -12.36
C LEU A 90 -12.38 -4.26 -13.27
N GLY A 91 -12.99 -3.38 -14.08
CA GLY A 91 -14.11 -3.73 -14.94
C GLY A 91 -15.30 -4.24 -14.12
N VAL A 92 -15.61 -3.57 -13.01
CA VAL A 92 -16.77 -3.94 -12.18
C VAL A 92 -18.05 -3.64 -12.94
N ASN A 93 -18.76 -4.67 -13.36
CA ASN A 93 -19.99 -4.59 -14.15
C ASN A 93 -21.19 -5.15 -13.38
N LEU A 94 -22.37 -4.58 -13.62
CA LEU A 94 -23.63 -5.03 -13.04
C LEU A 94 -24.39 -5.90 -14.06
N TYR A 95 -24.64 -7.16 -13.71
CA TYR A 95 -25.42 -8.09 -14.53
C TYR A 95 -26.43 -8.82 -13.65
N ASN A 96 -27.72 -8.75 -13.99
CA ASN A 96 -28.83 -9.33 -13.22
C ASN A 96 -28.80 -8.96 -11.72
N GLY A 97 -28.47 -7.70 -11.41
CA GLY A 97 -28.37 -7.21 -10.03
C GLY A 97 -27.11 -7.66 -9.28
N ILE A 98 -26.20 -8.39 -9.92
CA ILE A 98 -24.96 -8.89 -9.33
C ILE A 98 -23.77 -8.13 -9.91
N GLN A 99 -22.87 -7.68 -9.04
CA GLN A 99 -21.62 -7.01 -9.46
C GLN A 99 -20.50 -8.03 -9.64
N TRP A 100 -19.89 -8.02 -10.82
CA TRP A 100 -18.80 -8.89 -11.23
C TRP A 100 -17.56 -8.07 -11.55
N PHE A 101 -16.38 -8.54 -11.18
CA PHE A 101 -15.11 -7.92 -11.59
C PHE A 101 -14.36 -8.84 -12.57
N LEU A 102 -13.42 -8.27 -13.33
CA LEU A 102 -12.56 -9.04 -14.23
C LEU A 102 -11.41 -9.68 -13.44
N LYS A 103 -11.26 -10.99 -13.58
CA LYS A 103 -10.25 -11.79 -12.88
C LYS A 103 -8.84 -11.25 -13.13
N GLU A 104 -8.48 -11.05 -14.38
CA GLU A 104 -7.16 -10.64 -14.83
C GLU A 104 -6.78 -9.26 -14.27
N ARG A 105 -7.77 -8.39 -14.10
CA ARG A 105 -7.56 -7.06 -13.52
C ARG A 105 -7.33 -7.12 -12.02
N LEU A 106 -8.02 -8.02 -11.33
CA LEU A 106 -7.77 -8.24 -9.91
C LEU A 106 -6.39 -8.86 -9.69
N ASP A 107 -6.03 -9.88 -10.46
CA ASP A 107 -4.71 -10.55 -10.40
C ASP A 107 -3.57 -9.54 -10.52
N GLU A 108 -3.63 -8.66 -11.52
CA GLU A 108 -2.63 -7.61 -11.70
C GLU A 108 -2.63 -6.60 -10.56
N THR A 109 -3.80 -6.21 -10.07
CA THR A 109 -3.92 -5.29 -8.94
C THR A 109 -3.26 -5.88 -7.70
N ILE A 110 -3.45 -7.17 -7.43
CA ILE A 110 -2.82 -7.89 -6.32
C ILE A 110 -1.30 -7.98 -6.55
N LEU A 111 -0.86 -8.35 -7.75
CA LEU A 111 0.56 -8.46 -8.09
C LEU A 111 1.29 -7.13 -7.89
N PHE A 112 0.87 -6.07 -8.58
CA PHE A 112 1.53 -4.76 -8.49
C PHE A 112 1.30 -4.10 -7.12
N GLY A 113 0.14 -4.32 -6.51
CA GLY A 113 -0.16 -3.84 -5.15
C GLY A 113 0.79 -4.45 -4.11
N SER A 114 1.04 -5.76 -4.19
CA SER A 114 1.99 -6.45 -3.30
C SER A 114 3.43 -5.95 -3.49
N LEU A 115 3.85 -5.70 -4.73
CA LEU A 115 5.17 -5.15 -5.04
C LEU A 115 5.33 -3.74 -4.49
N ILE A 116 4.33 -2.88 -4.67
CA ILE A 116 4.34 -1.52 -4.11
C ILE A 116 4.37 -1.59 -2.59
N ALA A 117 3.53 -2.42 -1.96
CA ALA A 117 3.53 -2.63 -0.51
C ALA A 117 4.89 -3.11 0.01
N ALA A 118 5.59 -3.97 -0.74
CA ALA A 118 6.91 -4.47 -0.39
C ALA A 118 8.01 -3.40 -0.49
N ILE A 119 7.88 -2.45 -1.43
CA ILE A 119 8.85 -1.36 -1.68
C ILE A 119 8.57 -0.13 -0.81
N GLU A 120 7.32 0.08 -0.38
CA GLU A 120 6.98 1.21 0.49
C GLU A 120 7.75 1.15 1.82
N GLY A 121 8.06 2.33 2.35
CA GLY A 121 8.76 2.47 3.63
C GLY A 121 7.91 1.97 4.79
N ASP A 122 8.53 1.57 5.89
CA ASP A 122 7.81 1.17 7.11
C ASP A 122 6.85 2.28 7.61
N GLU A 123 7.18 3.53 7.30
CA GLU A 123 6.39 4.72 7.58
C GLU A 123 5.05 4.79 6.83
N ALA A 124 4.91 4.10 5.70
CA ALA A 124 3.62 3.96 5.02
C ALA A 124 2.66 3.05 5.81
N PHE A 125 3.21 2.25 6.74
CA PHE A 125 2.48 1.35 7.63
C PHE A 125 2.59 1.74 9.13
N GLN A 126 3.29 2.84 9.46
CA GLN A 126 3.41 3.32 10.83
C GLN A 126 2.25 4.23 11.23
N GLU A 127 1.29 3.62 11.93
CA GLU A 127 0.85 4.06 13.27
C GLU A 127 0.50 2.82 14.16
N ALA A 128 1.13 1.66 13.95
CA ALA A 128 0.71 0.42 14.63
C ALA A 128 1.47 0.08 15.93
N ILE A 129 2.44 0.88 16.38
CA ILE A 129 3.16 0.64 17.64
C ILE A 129 3.13 1.93 18.46
N PRO A 130 2.53 1.95 19.67
CA PRO A 130 2.65 3.11 20.55
C PRO A 130 4.14 3.36 20.77
N SER A 131 4.57 4.59 20.52
CA SER A 131 5.88 5.11 20.91
C SER A 131 6.22 4.57 22.29
N VAL A 132 7.13 3.61 22.38
CA VAL A 132 7.73 3.23 23.65
C VAL A 132 8.50 4.46 24.07
N ALA A 133 7.94 5.17 25.05
CA ALA A 133 8.56 6.31 25.68
C ALA A 133 10.02 5.95 26.01
N SER A 134 10.96 6.64 25.36
CA SER A 134 12.36 6.51 25.74
C SER A 134 12.51 6.99 27.19
N PRO A 135 13.07 6.16 28.09
CA PRO A 135 13.21 6.53 29.48
C PRO A 135 14.30 7.60 29.63
N GLY A 136 13.88 8.79 30.08
CA GLY A 136 14.65 9.73 30.88
C GLY A 136 16.09 10.04 30.48
N LYS A 137 16.29 11.02 29.58
CA LYS A 137 17.56 11.74 29.50
C LYS A 137 17.58 12.83 30.58
N LYS A 138 18.31 12.58 31.67
CA LYS A 138 18.51 13.49 32.81
C LYS A 138 18.92 14.89 32.34
N MET A 139 18.26 15.91 32.92
CA MET A 139 18.65 17.32 32.84
C MET A 139 20.07 17.51 33.37
N GLY A 140 21.00 17.87 32.48
CA GLY A 140 22.28 18.49 32.83
C GLY A 140 22.22 19.97 32.47
N LYS A 141 22.35 20.85 33.47
CA LYS A 141 22.49 22.31 33.32
C LYS A 141 23.82 22.65 32.62
N GLY A 142 23.81 23.54 31.62
CA GLY A 142 25.03 24.17 31.12
C GLY A 142 24.93 24.88 29.77
N ASN A 143 24.67 26.20 29.82
CA ASN A 143 24.95 27.31 28.89
C ASN A 143 24.69 27.25 27.36
N PRO A 144 24.19 28.35 26.74
CA PRO A 144 23.86 28.41 25.31
C PRO A 144 25.11 28.73 24.48
N LYS A 145 25.39 27.92 23.45
CA LYS A 145 26.41 28.24 22.44
C LYS A 145 25.81 28.01 21.05
N VAL A 146 25.45 29.13 20.42
CA VAL A 146 25.37 29.43 18.98
C VAL A 146 25.05 28.23 18.08
N GLU A 147 23.79 28.16 17.66
CA GLU A 147 23.28 27.26 16.62
C GLU A 147 23.87 27.64 15.25
N THR A 148 24.93 26.96 14.85
CA THR A 148 25.17 26.71 13.42
C THR A 148 24.19 25.62 12.99
N SER A 149 23.18 26.03 12.23
CA SER A 149 22.15 25.19 11.62
C SER A 149 22.79 24.22 10.61
N THR A 150 23.27 23.09 11.14
CA THR A 150 23.55 21.91 10.32
C THR A 150 22.20 21.28 10.01
N HIS A 151 21.64 21.56 8.83
CA HIS A 151 20.46 20.86 8.33
C HIS A 151 20.75 19.35 8.39
N PRO A 152 19.97 18.55 9.13
CA PRO A 152 20.11 17.10 9.06
C PRO A 152 19.77 16.69 7.63
N SER A 153 20.66 15.92 7.00
CA SER A 153 20.44 15.35 5.68
C SER A 153 19.22 14.42 5.73
N HIS A 154 18.06 14.93 5.33
CA HIS A 154 16.80 14.20 5.23
C HIS A 154 16.84 13.23 4.04
N SER A 155 17.63 12.16 4.13
CA SER A 155 17.35 10.95 3.35
C SER A 155 16.45 10.05 4.20
N VAL A 156 15.15 10.30 4.14
CA VAL A 156 14.10 9.47 4.78
C VAL A 156 13.88 8.15 4.00
N THR A 157 14.61 7.95 2.90
CA THR A 157 14.86 6.62 2.36
C THR A 157 15.90 5.93 3.23
N PRO A 158 15.55 4.88 3.99
CA PRO A 158 16.55 4.11 4.70
C PRO A 158 17.52 3.56 3.65
N HIS A 159 18.78 3.99 3.74
CA HIS A 159 19.88 3.34 3.02
C HIS A 159 19.76 1.82 3.26
N PRO A 160 19.98 0.94 2.27
CA PRO A 160 19.74 -0.50 2.42
C PRO A 160 20.43 -1.13 3.64
N SER A 161 21.52 -0.54 4.11
CA SER A 161 22.24 -0.92 5.34
C SER A 161 21.55 -0.53 6.66
N LYS A 162 20.48 0.26 6.63
CA LYS A 162 19.67 0.69 7.78
C LYS A 162 18.28 0.03 7.79
N ILE A 163 18.01 -0.90 6.87
CA ILE A 163 16.75 -1.66 6.86
C ILE A 163 16.72 -2.55 8.10
N ASN A 164 15.65 -2.45 8.89
CA ASN A 164 15.38 -3.41 9.94
C ASN A 164 14.92 -4.72 9.28
N LEU A 165 15.87 -5.61 9.00
CA LEU A 165 15.65 -6.86 8.28
C LEU A 165 14.53 -7.71 8.92
N PRO A 166 14.51 -7.98 10.25
CA PRO A 166 13.41 -8.72 10.86
C PRO A 166 12.03 -8.13 10.59
N ARG A 167 11.90 -6.80 10.72
CA ARG A 167 10.63 -6.09 10.49
C ARG A 167 10.22 -6.14 9.02
N TRP A 168 11.19 -5.99 8.11
CA TRP A 168 10.94 -6.07 6.68
C TRP A 168 10.48 -7.48 6.26
N PHE A 169 11.11 -8.54 6.78
CA PHE A 169 10.66 -9.93 6.54
C PHE A 169 9.26 -10.19 7.08
N GLN A 170 8.95 -9.75 8.30
CA GLN A 170 7.60 -9.87 8.87
C GLN A 170 6.55 -9.18 8.00
N ARG A 171 6.91 -8.03 7.40
CA ARG A 171 6.04 -7.32 6.46
C ARG A 171 5.84 -8.11 5.18
N LEU A 172 6.90 -8.66 4.59
CA LEU A 172 6.78 -9.51 3.41
C LEU A 172 5.90 -10.73 3.67
N GLU A 173 6.03 -11.35 4.83
CA GLU A 173 5.19 -12.47 5.25
C GLU A 173 3.72 -12.04 5.38
N THR A 174 3.45 -10.88 5.98
CA THR A 174 2.10 -10.30 6.07
C THR A 174 1.51 -10.03 4.69
N ILE A 175 2.31 -9.49 3.76
CA ILE A 175 1.91 -9.26 2.37
C ILE A 175 1.59 -10.59 1.68
N ALA A 176 2.46 -11.60 1.82
CA ALA A 176 2.26 -12.92 1.21
C ALA A 176 0.99 -13.60 1.72
N GLN A 177 0.76 -13.59 3.05
CA GLN A 177 -0.50 -14.08 3.64
C GLN A 177 -1.71 -13.31 3.11
N GLY A 178 -1.58 -12.00 2.93
CA GLY A 178 -2.63 -11.17 2.35
C GLY A 178 -2.96 -11.56 0.90
N VAL A 179 -1.93 -11.78 0.07
CA VAL A 179 -2.07 -12.24 -1.32
C VAL A 179 -2.76 -13.59 -1.40
N GLU A 180 -2.39 -14.55 -0.54
CA GLU A 180 -3.06 -15.85 -0.53
C GLU A 180 -4.52 -15.75 -0.10
N LYS A 181 -4.84 -14.95 0.93
CA LYS A 181 -6.23 -14.66 1.32
C LYS A 181 -7.04 -14.04 0.18
N PHE A 182 -6.42 -13.15 -0.60
CA PHE A 182 -7.05 -12.58 -1.78
C PHE A 182 -7.35 -13.62 -2.85
N ARG A 183 -6.41 -14.52 -3.14
CA ARG A 183 -6.58 -15.62 -4.12
C ARG A 183 -7.66 -16.62 -3.68
N GLU A 184 -7.68 -16.99 -2.41
CA GLU A 184 -8.70 -17.86 -1.85
C GLU A 184 -10.10 -17.22 -1.99
N ALA A 185 -10.22 -15.94 -1.60
CA ALA A 185 -11.48 -15.20 -1.72
C ALA A 185 -11.92 -15.03 -3.18
N GLU A 186 -10.98 -14.76 -4.09
CA GLU A 186 -11.24 -14.68 -5.52
C GLU A 186 -11.85 -15.99 -6.04
N ASN A 187 -11.18 -17.11 -5.79
CA ASN A 187 -11.63 -18.44 -6.21
C ASN A 187 -12.99 -18.81 -5.60
N ALA A 188 -13.20 -18.51 -4.32
CA ALA A 188 -14.45 -18.84 -3.62
C ALA A 188 -15.63 -17.95 -4.05
N SER A 189 -15.37 -16.68 -4.39
CA SER A 189 -16.40 -15.71 -4.76
C SER A 189 -16.98 -15.91 -6.16
N GLY A 190 -16.33 -16.71 -7.00
CA GLY A 190 -16.65 -16.80 -8.43
C GLY A 190 -16.68 -15.42 -9.09
N TYR A 191 -15.79 -14.51 -8.68
CA TYR A 191 -15.65 -13.13 -9.19
C TYR A 191 -16.81 -12.17 -8.88
N ARG A 192 -17.67 -12.52 -7.91
CA ARG A 192 -18.76 -11.66 -7.45
C ARG A 192 -18.26 -10.75 -6.33
N LEU A 193 -18.44 -9.45 -6.50
CA LEU A 193 -17.85 -8.45 -5.62
C LEU A 193 -18.30 -8.59 -4.15
N ALA A 194 -19.60 -8.79 -3.92
CA ALA A 194 -20.15 -8.91 -2.57
C ALA A 194 -19.61 -10.16 -1.85
N GLN A 195 -19.59 -11.30 -2.55
CA GLN A 195 -19.08 -12.56 -2.00
C GLN A 195 -17.58 -12.50 -1.75
N PHE A 196 -16.83 -11.84 -2.63
CA PHE A 196 -15.39 -11.63 -2.45
C PHE A 196 -15.09 -10.88 -1.15
N LEU A 197 -15.80 -9.79 -0.87
CA LEU A 197 -15.63 -9.05 0.37
C LEU A 197 -16.03 -9.88 1.59
N GLU A 198 -17.11 -10.66 1.49
CA GLU A 198 -17.58 -11.56 2.56
C GLU A 198 -16.55 -12.66 2.88
N PHE A 199 -15.95 -13.30 1.88
CA PHE A 199 -14.92 -14.32 2.10
C PHE A 199 -13.67 -13.75 2.79
N LEU A 200 -13.34 -12.48 2.54
CA LEU A 200 -12.25 -11.79 3.24
C LEU A 200 -12.59 -11.47 4.72
N GLU A 201 -13.85 -11.54 5.15
CA GLU A 201 -14.22 -11.53 6.59
C GLU A 201 -14.06 -12.90 7.22
N VAL A 202 -14.63 -13.93 6.59
CA VAL A 202 -14.80 -15.26 7.20
C VAL A 202 -13.46 -16.00 7.38
N GLY A 203 -12.44 -15.67 6.57
CA GLY A 203 -11.11 -16.29 6.65
C GLY A 203 -10.39 -16.14 8.00
N GLN A 204 -10.75 -15.15 8.84
CA GLN A 204 -10.10 -14.95 10.15
C GLN A 204 -10.76 -15.74 11.30
N ASP A 205 -12.07 -15.98 11.25
CA ASP A 205 -12.80 -16.70 12.31
C ASP A 205 -12.35 -18.16 12.47
N ARG A 206 -11.76 -18.75 11.43
CA ARG A 206 -11.17 -20.10 11.47
C ARG A 206 -9.78 -20.10 12.12
N GLU A 207 -8.97 -19.06 11.93
CA GLU A 207 -7.63 -18.95 12.53
C GLU A 207 -7.72 -18.62 14.04
N GLU A 208 -8.62 -17.73 14.46
CA GLU A 208 -8.80 -17.41 15.90
C GLU A 208 -9.38 -18.57 16.72
N LYS A 209 -10.24 -19.40 16.12
CA LYS A 209 -10.77 -20.59 16.79
C LYS A 209 -9.76 -21.73 16.91
N SER A 210 -8.78 -21.80 16.01
CA SER A 210 -7.69 -22.79 16.08
C SER A 210 -6.59 -22.41 17.07
N GLY A 211 -6.41 -21.12 17.37
CA GLY A 211 -5.39 -20.62 18.31
C GLY A 211 -5.78 -20.66 19.79
N LYS A 212 -7.04 -20.99 20.11
CA LYS A 212 -7.58 -20.99 21.49
C LYS A 212 -7.61 -22.35 22.18
N VAL A 213 -7.01 -23.38 21.59
CA VAL A 213 -6.82 -24.70 22.22
C VAL A 213 -5.38 -24.79 22.74
N ARG A 214 -5.12 -24.17 23.89
CA ARG A 214 -4.02 -24.54 24.80
C ARG A 214 -4.44 -24.26 26.23
#